data_AF-A0A6V8LG66-F1
#
_entry.id   AF-A0A6V8LG66-F1
#
_cell.length_a   1.000
_cell.length_b   1.000
_cell.length_c   1.000
_cell.angle_alpha   90.00
_cell.angle_beta   90.00
_cell.angle_gamma   90.00
#
_symmetry.space_group_name_H-M   'P 1'
#
loop_
_entity.id
_entity.type
_entity.pdbx_description
1 polymer ?
#
loop_
_entity_poly.entity_id
_entity_poly.type
_entity_poly.pdbx_seq_one_letter_code
_entity_poly.pdbx_strand_id
1 'polypeptide(L)'
;MPGGSIVYACGAVVVALVVVLLLLRYLARGSARRTIKSVERALQIFLAGVNRSDDELARGQMVPEQREALSPGRPASDFPEYIAHCEIVRGQFTRARSSDGRWSSLAKLLVRLDYQSGTSVEFLFLMLKRADAWQVDAWQEGGSYDLVDYTVE
;
A
#
# COMPACT_ATOMS: atom_id res chain seq x y z
N MET A 1 -29.13 29.04 -46.62
CA MET A 1 -29.27 27.98 -45.61
C MET A 1 -27.87 27.58 -45.12
N PRO A 2 -27.38 28.03 -43.96
CA PRO A 2 -26.13 27.52 -43.40
C PRO A 2 -26.44 26.38 -42.41
N GLY A 3 -26.42 25.14 -42.91
CA GLY A 3 -26.67 23.92 -42.13
C GLY A 3 -25.39 23.16 -41.75
N GLY A 4 -24.26 23.85 -41.60
CA GLY A 4 -22.93 23.22 -41.50
C GLY A 4 -22.26 23.23 -40.13
N SER A 5 -22.82 23.89 -39.12
CA SER A 5 -22.08 24.18 -37.87
C SER A 5 -22.39 23.25 -36.69
N ILE A 6 -23.43 22.43 -36.77
CA ILE A 6 -23.87 21.59 -35.63
C ILE A 6 -23.11 20.24 -35.59
N VAL A 7 -22.70 19.71 -36.76
CA VAL A 7 -22.03 18.40 -36.86
C VAL A 7 -20.59 18.46 -36.31
N TYR A 8 -19.87 19.55 -36.55
CA TYR A 8 -18.51 19.74 -36.02
C TYR A 8 -18.48 20.01 -34.51
N ALA A 9 -19.52 20.64 -33.97
CA ALA A 9 -19.62 20.91 -32.53
C ALA A 9 -19.79 19.60 -31.73
N CYS A 10 -20.58 18.64 -32.21
CA CYS A 10 -20.71 17.33 -31.55
C CYS A 10 -19.42 16.50 -31.62
N GLY A 11 -18.72 16.50 -32.76
CA GLY A 11 -17.46 15.78 -32.91
C GLY A 11 -16.36 16.32 -31.99
N ALA A 12 -16.25 17.65 -31.86
CA ALA A 12 -15.26 18.28 -30.98
C ALA A 12 -15.51 17.98 -29.49
N VAL A 13 -16.77 17.93 -29.06
CA VAL A 13 -17.15 17.61 -27.67
C VAL A 13 -16.82 16.16 -27.33
N VAL A 14 -17.07 15.21 -28.23
CA VAL A 14 -16.74 13.79 -28.01
C VAL A 14 -15.22 13.59 -27.95
N VAL A 15 -14.45 14.23 -28.84
CA VAL A 15 -12.98 14.15 -28.81
C VAL A 15 -12.43 14.78 -27.53
N ALA A 16 -12.93 15.95 -27.12
CA ALA A 16 -12.52 16.58 -25.87
C ALA A 16 -12.81 15.71 -24.64
N LEU A 17 -13.98 15.07 -24.59
CA LEU A 17 -14.35 14.14 -23.52
C LEU A 17 -13.43 12.91 -23.48
N VAL A 18 -13.15 12.30 -24.63
CA VAL A 18 -12.23 11.14 -24.73
C VAL A 18 -10.83 11.51 -24.28
N VAL A 19 -10.31 12.67 -24.71
CA VAL A 19 -9.00 13.18 -24.28
C VAL A 19 -8.97 13.42 -22.76
N VAL A 20 -10.01 14.02 -22.19
CA VAL A 20 -10.12 14.20 -20.73
C VAL A 20 -10.16 12.86 -20.01
N LEU A 21 -10.94 11.88 -20.46
CA LEU A 21 -10.98 10.54 -19.86
C LEU A 21 -9.63 9.82 -19.94
N LEU A 22 -8.91 9.96 -21.06
CA LEU A 22 -7.56 9.41 -21.22
C LEU A 22 -6.55 10.09 -20.31
N LEU A 23 -6.61 11.41 -20.18
CA LEU A 23 -5.78 12.19 -19.25
C LEU A 23 -6.09 11.82 -17.80
N LEU A 24 -7.36 11.70 -17.42
CA LEU A 24 -7.78 11.23 -16.09
C LEU A 24 -7.24 9.82 -15.82
N ARG A 25 -7.31 8.90 -16.79
CA ARG A 25 -6.74 7.55 -16.67
C ARG A 25 -5.21 7.56 -16.56
N TYR A 26 -4.54 8.46 -17.29
CA TYR A 26 -3.09 8.61 -17.23
C TYR A 26 -2.65 9.19 -15.87
N LEU A 27 -3.33 10.21 -15.38
CA LEU A 27 -3.10 10.82 -14.07
C LEU A 27 -3.37 9.82 -12.94
N ALA A 28 -4.46 9.04 -13.04
CA ALA A 28 -4.77 7.98 -12.10
C ALA A 28 -3.70 6.87 -12.08
N ARG A 29 -3.13 6.52 -13.24
CA ARG A 29 -1.98 5.58 -13.32
C ARG A 29 -0.71 6.17 -12.73
N GLY A 30 -0.46 7.45 -12.93
CA GLY A 30 0.70 8.15 -12.37
C GLY A 30 0.64 8.22 -10.84
N SER A 31 -0.52 8.54 -10.28
CA SER A 31 -0.72 8.57 -8.83
C SER A 31 -0.66 7.17 -8.21
N ALA A 32 -1.26 6.16 -8.84
CA ALA A 32 -1.19 4.78 -8.36
C ALA A 32 0.25 4.26 -8.30
N ARG A 33 1.06 4.51 -9.34
CA ARG A 33 2.49 4.14 -9.36
C ARG A 33 3.30 4.80 -8.24
N ARG A 34 3.02 6.07 -7.94
CA ARG A 34 3.71 6.79 -6.85
C ARG A 34 3.32 6.21 -5.48
N THR A 35 2.05 5.90 -5.28
CA THR A 35 1.57 5.26 -4.05
C THR A 35 2.26 3.92 -3.83
N ILE A 36 2.25 3.04 -4.83
CA ILE A 36 2.89 1.72 -4.76
C ILE A 36 4.38 1.86 -4.42
N LYS A 37 5.12 2.73 -5.11
CA LYS A 37 6.55 2.96 -4.80
C LYS A 37 6.79 3.46 -3.39
N SER A 38 5.91 4.32 -2.87
CA SER A 38 6.04 4.84 -1.51
C SER A 38 5.81 3.75 -0.47
N VAL A 39 4.89 2.82 -0.76
CA VAL A 39 4.55 1.69 0.09
C VAL A 39 5.67 0.65 0.07
N GLU A 40 6.15 0.28 -1.13
CA GLU A 40 7.32 -0.58 -1.33
C GLU A 40 8.53 -0.06 -0.55
N ARG A 41 8.81 1.24 -0.64
CA ARG A 41 9.92 1.86 0.07
C ARG A 41 9.77 1.73 1.59
N ALA A 42 8.59 2.03 2.13
CA ALA A 42 8.35 1.94 3.57
C ALA A 42 8.51 0.49 4.07
N LEU A 43 7.98 -0.48 3.32
CA LEU A 43 8.12 -1.90 3.61
C LEU A 43 9.59 -2.35 3.56
N GLN A 44 10.35 -1.93 2.54
CA GLN A 44 11.78 -2.23 2.42
C GLN A 44 12.59 -1.69 3.59
N ILE A 45 12.29 -0.48 4.09
CA ILE A 45 12.98 0.08 5.25
C ILE A 45 12.66 -0.73 6.51
N PHE A 46 11.40 -1.12 6.70
CA PHE A 46 10.99 -1.98 7.81
C PHE A 46 11.75 -3.31 7.79
N LEU A 47 11.73 -4.02 6.66
CA LEU A 47 12.41 -5.31 6.50
C LEU A 47 13.94 -5.19 6.57
N ALA A 48 14.52 -4.07 6.15
CA ALA A 48 15.94 -3.80 6.34
C ALA A 48 16.31 -3.64 7.81
N GLY A 49 15.44 -3.04 8.63
CA GLY A 49 15.59 -3.00 10.09
C GLY A 49 15.56 -4.39 10.70
N VAL A 50 14.57 -5.21 10.30
CA VAL A 50 14.45 -6.62 10.69
C VAL A 50 15.72 -7.42 10.36
N ASN A 51 16.19 -7.37 9.10
CA ASN A 51 17.39 -8.10 8.65
C ASN A 51 18.67 -7.70 9.39
N ARG A 52 18.73 -6.50 9.97
CA ARG A 52 19.89 -5.97 10.71
C ARG A 52 19.75 -6.14 12.22
N SER A 53 18.63 -6.69 12.70
CA SER A 53 18.23 -6.65 14.10
C SER A 53 18.24 -5.22 14.67
N ASP A 54 17.95 -4.23 13.82
CA ASP A 54 17.86 -2.82 14.17
C ASP A 54 16.40 -2.51 14.53
N ASP A 55 16.08 -2.74 15.81
CA ASP A 55 14.76 -2.53 16.37
C ASP A 55 14.28 -1.08 16.24
N GLU A 56 15.19 -0.10 16.33
CA GLU A 56 14.83 1.31 16.20
C GLU A 56 14.39 1.63 14.77
N LEU A 57 15.11 1.12 13.77
CA LEU A 57 14.76 1.29 12.36
C LEU A 57 13.44 0.60 12.02
N ALA A 58 13.26 -0.64 12.47
CA ALA A 58 12.04 -1.41 12.24
C ALA A 58 10.83 -0.71 12.90
N ARG A 59 10.90 -0.41 14.20
CA ARG A 59 9.84 0.28 14.94
C ARG A 59 9.58 1.67 14.39
N GLY A 60 10.61 2.36 13.89
CA GLY A 60 10.49 3.65 13.22
C GLY A 60 9.55 3.65 11.99
N GLN A 61 9.40 2.50 11.33
CA GLN A 61 8.46 2.31 10.21
C GLN A 61 7.08 1.79 10.62
N MET A 62 6.84 1.59 11.91
CA MET A 62 5.56 1.12 12.42
C MET A 62 4.67 2.29 12.83
N VAL A 63 3.37 2.06 12.94
CA VAL A 63 2.48 3.06 13.56
C VAL A 63 2.78 3.18 15.06
N PRO A 64 2.66 4.37 15.68
CA PRO A 64 3.02 4.61 17.08
C PRO A 64 2.40 3.61 18.06
N GLU A 65 1.13 3.26 17.86
CA GLU A 65 0.37 2.36 18.71
C GLU A 65 1.01 0.97 18.78
N GLN A 66 1.54 0.50 17.65
CA GLN A 66 2.23 -0.79 17.56
C GLN A 66 3.65 -0.72 18.09
N ARG A 67 4.31 0.44 17.94
CA ARG A 67 5.63 0.66 18.57
C ARG A 67 5.54 0.49 20.07
N GLU A 68 4.46 0.90 20.71
CA GLU A 68 4.30 0.80 22.16
C GLU A 68 3.81 -0.60 22.58
N ALA A 69 2.93 -1.21 21.80
CA ALA A 69 2.33 -2.51 22.11
C ALA A 69 3.29 -3.70 21.90
N LEU A 70 4.29 -3.57 21.01
CA LEU A 70 5.17 -4.69 20.66
C LEU A 70 6.39 -4.76 21.56
N SER A 71 6.63 -5.96 22.09
CA SER A 71 7.87 -6.32 22.75
C SER A 71 9.08 -6.02 21.84
N PRO A 72 10.18 -5.48 22.39
CA PRO A 72 11.45 -5.39 21.67
C PRO A 72 11.83 -6.74 21.06
N GLY A 73 12.42 -6.72 19.86
CA GLY A 73 12.84 -7.90 19.11
C GLY A 73 11.72 -8.69 18.44
N ARG A 74 10.43 -8.39 18.67
CA ARG A 74 9.33 -9.10 18.01
C ARG A 74 9.40 -9.07 16.47
N PRO A 75 9.72 -7.93 15.82
CA PRO A 75 9.89 -7.95 14.36
C PRO A 75 10.95 -8.96 13.93
N ALA A 76 12.12 -9.00 14.59
CA ALA A 76 13.16 -9.97 14.27
C ALA A 76 12.76 -11.43 14.58
N SER A 77 11.94 -11.68 15.61
CA SER A 77 11.47 -13.03 15.92
C SER A 77 10.49 -13.58 14.89
N ASP A 78 9.65 -12.70 14.31
CA ASP A 78 8.64 -13.09 13.34
C ASP A 78 9.25 -13.33 11.93
N PHE A 79 10.50 -12.90 11.72
CA PHE A 79 11.29 -13.12 10.50
C PHE A 79 12.66 -13.72 10.86
N PRO A 80 12.71 -15.02 11.21
CA PRO A 80 13.89 -15.64 11.83
C PRO A 80 15.10 -15.78 10.89
N GLU A 81 14.89 -15.65 9.58
CA GLU A 81 15.92 -15.78 8.56
C GLU A 81 16.12 -14.48 7.80
N TYR A 82 17.33 -14.31 7.24
CA TYR A 82 17.63 -13.15 6.39
C TYR A 82 16.75 -13.15 5.14
N ILE A 83 15.99 -12.06 4.95
CA ILE A 83 15.13 -11.84 3.80
C ILE A 83 15.98 -11.32 2.64
N ALA A 84 16.16 -12.15 1.62
CA ALA A 84 16.96 -11.82 0.43
C ALA A 84 16.17 -11.03 -0.61
N HIS A 85 14.86 -11.31 -0.74
CA HIS A 85 13.98 -10.62 -1.67
C HIS A 85 12.60 -10.37 -1.07
N CYS A 86 11.95 -9.31 -1.53
CA CYS A 86 10.61 -8.90 -1.11
C CYS A 86 9.83 -8.43 -2.33
N GLU A 87 8.73 -9.12 -2.64
CA GLU A 87 7.85 -8.83 -3.77
C GLU A 87 6.42 -8.56 -3.29
N ILE A 88 5.81 -7.45 -3.73
CA ILE A 88 4.37 -7.24 -3.53
C ILE A 88 3.62 -8.00 -4.61
N VAL A 89 3.07 -9.16 -4.26
CA VAL A 89 2.30 -10.03 -5.15
C VAL A 89 0.94 -9.41 -5.48
N ARG A 90 0.28 -8.83 -4.47
CA ARG A 90 -1.04 -8.19 -4.61
C ARG A 90 -1.19 -7.05 -3.61
N GLY A 91 -1.86 -5.98 -4.01
CA GLY A 91 -2.15 -4.86 -3.13
C GLY A 91 -3.57 -4.32 -3.31
N GLN A 92 -4.21 -3.95 -2.20
CA GLN A 92 -5.47 -3.22 -2.19
C GLN A 92 -5.29 -1.92 -1.42
N PHE A 93 -5.65 -0.81 -2.05
CA PHE A 93 -5.61 0.52 -1.45
C PHE A 93 -7.03 1.00 -1.21
N THR A 94 -7.34 1.33 0.03
CA THR A 94 -8.66 1.86 0.41
C THR A 94 -8.51 3.09 1.31
N ARG A 95 -9.60 3.82 1.51
CA ARG A 95 -9.70 4.84 2.56
C ARG A 95 -10.62 4.30 3.64
N ALA A 96 -10.13 4.27 4.87
CA ALA A 96 -10.91 3.89 6.03
C ALA A 96 -11.14 5.11 6.91
N ARG A 97 -12.31 5.16 7.55
CA ARG A 97 -12.61 6.16 8.57
C ARG A 97 -12.33 5.53 9.94
N SER A 98 -11.45 6.13 10.73
CA SER A 98 -11.23 5.71 12.11
C SER A 98 -12.41 6.10 12.99
N SER A 99 -12.50 5.49 14.18
CA SER A 99 -13.56 5.74 15.17
C SER A 99 -13.61 7.20 15.65
N ASP A 100 -12.49 7.91 15.60
CA ASP A 100 -12.37 9.35 15.89
C ASP A 100 -12.80 10.25 14.70
N GLY A 101 -13.32 9.65 13.63
CA GLY A 101 -13.84 10.34 12.46
C GLY A 101 -12.79 10.77 11.43
N ARG A 102 -11.49 10.53 11.66
CA ARG A 102 -10.42 10.85 10.71
C ARG A 102 -10.38 9.85 9.55
N TRP A 103 -10.04 10.34 8.37
CA TRP A 103 -9.83 9.50 7.20
C TRP A 103 -8.35 9.12 7.10
N SER A 104 -8.05 7.83 7.01
CA SER A 104 -6.72 7.32 6.72
C SER A 104 -6.72 6.56 5.40
N SER A 105 -5.60 6.62 4.68
CA SER A 105 -5.39 5.70 3.56
C SER A 105 -4.80 4.41 4.10
N LEU A 106 -5.30 3.28 3.63
CA LEU A 106 -4.95 1.96 4.09
C LEU A 106 -4.51 1.13 2.89
N ALA A 107 -3.45 0.33 3.08
CA ALA A 107 -2.95 -0.61 2.09
C ALA A 107 -2.92 -2.00 2.73
N LYS A 108 -3.64 -2.95 2.12
CA LYS A 108 -3.52 -4.38 2.41
C LYS A 108 -2.64 -5.00 1.33
N LEU A 109 -1.52 -5.61 1.71
CA LEU A 109 -0.51 -6.08 0.79
C LEU A 109 -0.22 -7.56 1.04
N LEU A 110 -0.35 -8.38 0.01
CA LEU A 110 0.26 -9.69 0.00
C LEU A 110 1.69 -9.53 -0.48
N VAL A 111 2.62 -9.93 0.37
CA VAL A 111 4.05 -9.79 0.14
C VAL A 111 4.67 -11.17 0.19
N ARG A 112 5.39 -11.55 -0.85
CA ARG A 112 6.23 -12.73 -0.84
C ARG A 112 7.62 -12.32 -0.38
N LEU A 113 8.11 -13.02 0.64
CA LEU A 113 9.47 -12.89 1.16
C LEU A 113 10.25 -14.13 0.77
N ASP A 114 11.36 -13.94 0.08
CA ASP A 114 12.29 -15.02 -0.22
C ASP A 114 13.46 -14.92 0.75
N TYR A 115 13.64 -15.98 1.54
CA TYR A 115 14.72 -16.09 2.50
C TYR A 115 16.01 -16.59 1.85
N GLN A 116 17.14 -16.31 2.49
CA GLN A 116 18.45 -16.77 2.04
C GLN A 116 18.56 -18.30 1.93
N SER A 117 17.76 -19.05 2.70
CA SER A 117 17.66 -20.52 2.60
C SER A 117 17.05 -21.01 1.28
N GLY A 118 16.44 -20.12 0.50
CA GLY A 118 15.65 -20.46 -0.69
C GLY A 118 14.18 -20.74 -0.38
N THR A 119 13.76 -20.61 0.88
CA THR A 119 12.34 -20.71 1.27
C THR A 119 11.61 -19.42 0.91
N SER A 120 10.44 -19.53 0.28
CA SER A 120 9.54 -18.41 0.02
C SER A 120 8.31 -18.51 0.90
N VAL A 121 7.97 -17.41 1.59
CA VAL A 121 6.80 -17.33 2.48
C VAL A 121 5.98 -16.10 2.15
N GLU A 122 4.65 -16.24 2.17
CA GLU A 122 3.73 -15.14 1.92
C GLU A 122 3.20 -14.55 3.23
N PHE A 123 3.29 -13.23 3.33
CA PHE A 123 2.83 -12.43 4.44
C PHE A 123 1.76 -11.44 3.99
N LEU A 124 0.74 -11.26 4.82
CA LEU A 124 -0.19 -10.16 4.69
C LEU A 124 0.30 -8.99 5.54
N PHE A 125 0.59 -7.86 4.90
CA PHE A 125 0.92 -6.60 5.57
C PHE A 125 -0.26 -5.63 5.52
N LEU A 126 -0.55 -5.05 6.68
CA LEU A 126 -1.44 -3.91 6.80
C LEU A 126 -0.61 -2.64 6.99
N MET A 127 -0.82 -1.66 6.14
CA MET A 127 -0.13 -0.37 6.22
C MET A 127 -1.12 0.78 6.26
N LEU A 128 -0.79 1.78 7.06
CA LEU A 128 -1.56 3.01 7.20
C LEU A 128 -0.74 4.21 6.71
N LYS A 129 -1.38 5.09 5.96
CA LYS A 129 -0.81 6.39 5.60
C LYS A 129 -1.09 7.38 6.73
N ARG A 130 -0.03 7.82 7.40
CA ARG A 130 -0.09 8.91 8.39
C ARG A 130 0.72 10.10 7.89
N ALA A 131 0.08 11.27 7.86
CA ALA A 131 0.59 12.44 7.15
C ALA A 131 1.02 12.06 5.71
N ASP A 132 2.32 12.06 5.43
CA ASP A 132 2.88 11.74 4.12
C ASP A 132 3.72 10.45 4.07
N ALA A 133 3.68 9.64 5.13
CA ALA A 133 4.41 8.38 5.21
C ALA A 133 3.47 7.17 5.34
N TRP A 134 3.84 6.08 4.69
CA TRP A 134 3.24 4.76 4.93
C TRP A 134 3.96 4.08 6.07
N GLN A 135 3.21 3.47 6.97
CA GLN A 135 3.73 2.80 8.15
C GLN A 135 3.07 1.43 8.32
N VAL A 136 3.82 0.47 8.84
CA VAL A 136 3.33 -0.88 9.14
C VAL A 136 2.46 -0.84 10.39
N ASP A 137 1.23 -1.34 10.27
CA ASP A 137 0.31 -1.52 11.38
C ASP A 137 0.26 -2.98 11.84
N ALA A 138 0.22 -3.93 10.92
CA ALA A 138 0.23 -5.35 11.28
C ALA A 138 0.86 -6.21 10.17
N TRP A 139 1.30 -7.41 10.54
CA TRP A 139 1.67 -8.47 9.61
C TRP A 139 1.20 -9.83 10.12
N GLN A 140 0.99 -10.76 9.18
CA GLN A 140 0.62 -12.13 9.49
C GLN A 140 1.13 -13.08 8.39
N GLU A 141 1.73 -14.20 8.80
CA GLU A 141 2.08 -15.30 7.91
C GLU A 141 0.84 -16.09 7.48
N GLY A 142 0.71 -16.43 6.19
CA GLY A 142 -0.29 -17.39 5.73
C GLY A 142 -1.76 -16.96 5.91
N GLY A 143 -2.07 -15.67 5.88
CA GLY A 143 -3.42 -15.14 6.08
C GLY A 143 -4.43 -15.56 4.99
N SER A 144 -5.62 -15.98 5.42
CA SER A 144 -6.80 -16.16 4.55
C SER A 144 -7.26 -14.81 3.98
N TYR A 145 -7.68 -14.80 2.71
CA TYR A 145 -8.18 -13.64 1.95
C TYR A 145 -9.55 -13.12 2.41
N ASP A 146 -9.91 -13.25 3.69
CA ASP A 146 -11.08 -12.55 4.21
C ASP A 146 -10.70 -11.11 4.49
N LEU A 147 -11.02 -10.28 3.50
CA LEU A 147 -11.09 -8.84 3.62
C LEU A 147 -12.11 -8.51 4.70
N VAL A 148 -11.69 -8.55 5.98
CA VAL A 148 -12.53 -8.04 7.06
C VAL A 148 -12.72 -6.56 6.76
N ASP A 149 -13.94 -6.25 6.34
CA ASP A 149 -14.50 -4.92 6.46
C ASP A 149 -14.43 -4.58 7.94
N TYR A 150 -13.75 -3.50 8.27
CA TYR A 150 -14.08 -2.81 9.51
C TYR A 150 -15.44 -2.13 9.28
N THR A 151 -16.51 -2.92 9.21
CA THR A 151 -17.86 -2.43 9.48
C THR A 151 -17.89 -2.10 10.95
N VAL A 152 -17.89 -0.80 11.23
CA VAL A 152 -18.21 -0.28 12.56
C VAL A 152 -19.72 -0.40 12.69
N GLU A 153 -20.19 -1.21 13.63
CA GLU A 153 -21.55 -1.09 14.17
C GLU A 153 -21.75 0.29 14.82
#